data_AF-A0A7Z2SZR0-F1
#
_entry.id   AF-A0A7Z2SZR0-F1
#
_cell.length_a   1.000
_cell.length_b   1.000
_cell.length_c   1.000
_cell.angle_alpha   90.00
_cell.angle_beta   90.00
_cell.angle_gamma   90.00
#
_symmetry.space_group_name_H-M   'P 1'
#
loop_
_entity.id
_entity.type
_entity.pdbx_description
1 polymer ?
#
loop_
_entity_poly.entity_id
_entity_poly.type
_entity_poly.pdbx_seq_one_letter_code
_entity_poly.pdbx_strand_id
1 'polypeptide(L)' 'MSVRTEEQAEHLMRSAKASMAIEGFSLNKKQESLVKKCLTGAISHKEFVKRALELSRHA' A
#
# COMPACT_ATOMS: atom_id res chain seq x y z
N MET A 1 -8.64 -4.25 -11.12
CA MET A 1 -7.97 -2.98 -10.77
C MET A 1 -7.18 -2.54 -11.99
N SER A 2 -7.37 -1.32 -12.47
CA SER A 2 -6.54 -0.76 -13.54
C SER A 2 -5.13 -0.51 -13.01
N VAL A 3 -4.11 -0.95 -13.74
CA VAL A 3 -2.70 -0.72 -13.39
C VAL A 3 -2.42 0.79 -13.40
N ARG A 4 -1.76 1.28 -12.35
CA ARG A 4 -1.37 2.69 -12.20
C ARG A 4 0.09 2.88 -12.54
N THR A 5 0.44 4.06 -13.05
CA THR A 5 1.84 4.49 -13.13
C THR A 5 2.40 4.73 -11.72
N GLU A 6 3.73 4.84 -11.58
CA GLU A 6 4.34 5.14 -10.29
C GLU A 6 3.85 6.47 -9.70
N GLU A 7 3.78 7.51 -10.53
CA GLU A 7 3.30 8.85 -10.14
C GLU A 7 1.84 8.81 -9.67
N GLN A 8 0.98 8.07 -10.37
CA GLN A 8 -0.41 7.88 -9.98
C GLN A 8 -0.53 7.13 -8.65
N ALA A 9 0.29 6.08 -8.46
CA ALA A 9 0.31 5.33 -7.21
C ALA A 9 0.77 6.22 -6.04
N GLU A 10 1.78 7.06 -6.24
CA GLU A 10 2.28 8.00 -5.24
C GLU A 10 1.24 9.06 -4.88
N HIS A 11 0.55 9.63 -5.88
CA HIS A 11 -0.52 10.59 -5.65
C HIS A 11 -1.66 9.99 -4.80
N LEU A 12 -2.12 8.78 -5.15
CA LEU A 12 -3.15 8.06 -4.39
C LEU A 12 -2.69 7.74 -2.96
N MET A 13 -1.46 7.26 -2.82
CA MET A 13 -0.87 6.95 -1.51
C MET A 13 -0.71 8.20 -0.64
N ARG A 14 -0.37 9.36 -1.22
CA ARG A 14 -0.23 10.62 -0.47
C ARG A 14 -1.55 11.02 0.18
N SER A 15 -2.65 10.97 -0.58
CA SER A 15 -3.98 11.27 -0.07
C SER A 15 -4.40 10.27 1.02
N ALA A 16 -4.25 8.98 0.78
CA ALA A 16 -4.61 7.94 1.76
C ALA A 16 -3.81 8.04 3.06
N LYS A 17 -2.49 8.31 2.97
CA LYS A 17 -1.63 8.52 4.15
C LYS A 17 -2.06 9.73 4.97
N ALA A 18 -2.45 10.82 4.32
CA ALA A 18 -2.93 12.01 5.02
C ALA A 18 -4.21 11.70 5.80
N SER A 19 -5.17 10.97 5.20
CA SER A 19 -6.37 10.53 5.89
C SER A 19 -6.05 9.61 7.09
N MET A 20 -5.16 8.64 6.92
CA MET A 20 -4.73 7.76 8.01
C MET A 20 -4.05 8.52 9.15
N ALA A 21 -3.23 9.53 8.82
CA ALA A 21 -2.52 10.32 9.80
C ALA A 21 -3.45 11.16 10.69
N ILE A 22 -4.60 11.61 10.16
CA ILE A 22 -5.64 12.28 10.95
C ILE A 22 -6.18 11.36 12.05
N GLU A 23 -6.28 10.07 11.76
CA GLU A 23 -6.72 9.03 12.70
C GLU A 23 -5.57 8.47 13.58
N GLY A 24 -4.37 9.04 13.49
CA GLY A 24 -3.20 8.61 14.25
C GLY A 24 -2.52 7.34 13.70
N PHE A 25 -2.89 6.89 12.51
CA PHE A 25 -2.26 5.74 11.85
C PHE A 25 -1.13 6.18 10.90
N SER A 26 -0.09 5.36 10.82
CA SER A 26 1.00 5.53 9.86
C SER A 26 1.43 4.19 9.28
N LEU A 27 2.01 4.24 8.08
CA LEU A 27 2.59 3.07 7.44
C LEU A 27 4.11 3.11 7.56
N ASN A 28 4.72 1.96 7.81
CA ASN A 28 6.16 1.80 7.69
C ASN A 28 6.58 1.59 6.22
N LYS A 29 7.87 1.74 5.91
CA LYS A 29 8.40 1.63 4.55
C LYS A 29 8.06 0.30 3.86
N LYS A 30 7.98 -0.81 4.61
CA LYS A 30 7.64 -2.14 4.05
C LYS A 30 6.18 -2.20 3.61
N GLN A 31 5.27 -1.68 4.44
CA GLN A 31 3.84 -1.59 4.14
C GLN A 31 3.58 -0.67 2.95
N GLU A 32 4.26 0.49 2.89
CA GLU A 32 4.15 1.39 1.75
C GLU A 32 4.60 0.74 0.44
N SER A 33 5.74 0.04 0.45
CA SER A 33 6.24 -0.67 -0.72
C SER A 33 5.25 -1.75 -1.19
N LEU A 34 4.60 -2.45 -0.25
CA LEU A 34 3.60 -3.46 -0.57
C LEU A 34 2.37 -2.86 -1.27
N VAL A 35 1.88 -1.72 -0.77
CA VAL A 35 0.76 -0.99 -1.39
C VAL A 35 1.15 -0.49 -2.80
N LYS A 36 2.33 0.12 -2.96
CA LYS A 36 2.81 0.59 -4.28
C LYS A 36 2.86 -0.55 -5.30
N LYS A 37 3.41 -1.72 -4.92
CA LYS A 37 3.46 -2.92 -5.79
C LYS A 37 2.07 -3.40 -6.22
N CYS A 38 1.07 -3.32 -5.35
CA CYS A 38 -0.30 -3.70 -5.70
C CYS A 38 -0.92 -2.69 -6.68
N LEU A 39 -0.69 -1.38 -6.48
CA LEU A 39 -1.23 -0.32 -7.33
C LEU A 39 -0.62 -0.33 -8.74
N THR A 40 0.67 -0.65 -8.86
CA THR A 40 1.37 -0.76 -10.15
C THR A 40 1.20 -2.12 -10.83
N GLY A 41 0.41 -3.03 -10.24
CA GLY A 41 0.20 -4.37 -10.80
C GLY A 41 1.42 -5.30 -10.73
N ALA A 42 2.49 -4.91 -10.04
CA ALA A 42 3.67 -5.76 -9.83
C ALA A 42 3.36 -7.01 -8.98
N ILE A 43 2.28 -6.97 -8.19
CA ILE A 43 1.71 -8.15 -7.52
C ILE A 43 0.19 -8.19 -7.74
N SER A 44 -0.37 -9.40 -7.70
CA SER A 44 -1.82 -9.57 -7.70
C SER A 44 -2.44 -9.14 -6.37
N HIS A 45 -3.73 -8.84 -6.38
CA HIS A 45 -4.47 -8.57 -5.14
C HIS A 45 -4.40 -9.74 -4.14
N LYS A 46 -4.46 -10.98 -4.63
CA LYS A 46 -4.34 -12.19 -3.78
C LYS A 46 -2.98 -12.24 -3.08
N GLU A 47 -1.91 -11.93 -3.80
CA GLU A 47 -0.55 -11.88 -3.23
C GLU A 47 -0.39 -10.71 -2.26
N PHE A 48 -1.00 -9.56 -2.54
CA PHE A 48 -1.04 -8.41 -1.64
C PHE A 48 -1.67 -8.79 -0.29
N VAL A 49 -2.86 -9.42 -0.29
CA VAL A 49 -3.56 -9.82 0.93
C VAL A 49 -2.72 -10.82 1.75
N LYS A 50 -2.10 -11.79 1.07
CA LYS A 50 -1.21 -12.77 1.73
C LYS A 50 -0.06 -12.08 2.47
N ARG A 51 0.67 -11.19 1.77
CA ARG A 51 1.81 -10.46 2.36
C ARG A 51 1.40 -9.47 3.44
N ALA A 52 0.24 -8.83 3.29
CA ALA A 52 -0.29 -7.93 4.30
C ALA A 52 -0.59 -8.69 5.62
N LEU A 53 -1.16 -9.90 5.52
CA LEU A 53 -1.39 -10.77 6.67
C LEU A 53 -0.09 -11.25 7.31
N GLU A 54 0.92 -11.59 6.51
CA GLU A 54 2.25 -11.94 7.04
C GLU A 54 2.88 -10.76 7.79
N LEU A 55 2.77 -9.54 7.24
CA LEU A 55 3.27 -8.33 7.90
C LEU A 55 2.55 -8.06 9.23
N SER A 56 1.22 -8.22 9.30
CA SER A 56 0.48 -7.93 10.54
C SER A 56 0.79 -8.89 11.69
N ARG A 57 1.21 -10.12 11.37
CA ARG A 57 1.61 -11.13 12.37
C ARG A 57 3.00 -10.88 12.96
N HIS A 58 3.78 -10.02 12.32
CA HIS A 58 5.16 -9.69 12.70
C HIS A 58 5.38 -8.17 12.85
N ALA A 59 4.30 -7.40 13.01
CA ALA A 59 4.30 -5.94 13.13
C ALA A 59 4.47 -5.47 14.58
#